data_AF-A0A4Y2R4P4-F1
#
_entry.id   AF-A0A4Y2R4P4-F1
#
_cell.length_a   1.000
_cell.length_b   1.000
_cell.length_c   1.000
_cell.angle_alpha   90.00
_cell.angle_beta   90.00
_cell.angle_gamma   90.00
#
_symmetry.space_group_name_H-M   'P 1'
#
loop_
_entity.id
_entity.type
_entity.pdbx_description
1 polymer ?
#
loop_
_entity_poly.entity_id
_entity_poly.type
_entity_poly.pdbx_seq_one_letter_code
_entity_poly.pdbx_strand_id
1 'polypeptide(L)'
;MSVTNYISLECEKETISRFYDELVSDLTVKYSVPNYQIEQAIGCLVRSYRYMRCGRTLSDCDYNNICYCIGYLHQYASCHSSMVFAVMHELWRSSLIEIFYLRMKNTLDVTFIGSGPGNDLVGFLSAIHGMHGFVLNMNVTIVDKMQGWEKVVLATAEKLRNGGCGNAGIVYRDINVRISFLKSDITNITVFDHQLQANLKETDVVFLVKMLSTVPDENKGSALRNIVHNMKTGAILIFIDCPYPAELATFNFCLREIYQKMNNRYSCSTRIRFGHKNISKCTANVKVFVKN
;
A
#
# COMPACT_ATOMS: atom_id res chain seq x y z
N MET A 1 18.51 7.85 -24.83
CA MET A 1 17.82 7.92 -23.53
C MET A 1 17.67 9.38 -23.15
N SER A 2 16.48 9.94 -23.33
CA SER A 2 16.20 11.32 -22.91
C SER A 2 16.21 11.40 -21.39
N VAL A 3 16.93 12.37 -20.84
CA VAL A 3 16.83 12.76 -19.43
C VAL A 3 15.43 13.32 -19.22
N THR A 4 14.47 12.48 -18.83
CA THR A 4 13.10 12.90 -18.53
C THR A 4 13.15 13.88 -17.37
N ASN A 5 12.50 15.03 -17.54
CA ASN A 5 12.39 16.07 -16.52
C ASN A 5 11.84 15.46 -15.22
N TYR A 6 12.70 15.38 -14.21
CA TYR A 6 12.35 14.82 -12.93
C TYR A 6 11.42 15.78 -12.17
N ILE A 7 10.18 15.38 -11.96
CA ILE A 7 9.23 16.13 -11.14
C ILE A 7 9.73 16.11 -9.69
N SER A 8 9.74 17.27 -9.02
CA SER A 8 10.14 17.34 -7.61
C SER A 8 9.25 16.46 -6.73
N LEU A 9 9.79 15.89 -5.65
CA LEU A 9 9.05 15.04 -4.71
C LEU A 9 7.72 15.66 -4.26
N GLU A 10 7.71 16.97 -4.01
CA GLU A 10 6.49 17.68 -3.58
C GLU A 10 5.46 17.82 -4.71
N CYS A 11 5.90 18.04 -5.94
CA CYS A 11 4.99 18.11 -7.08
C CYS A 11 4.37 16.73 -7.39
N GLU A 12 5.11 15.64 -7.17
CA GLU A 12 4.56 14.29 -7.31
C GLU A 12 3.53 13.98 -6.20
N LYS A 13 3.78 14.37 -4.95
CA LYS A 13 2.80 14.22 -3.85
C LYS A 13 1.49 14.98 -4.11
N GLU A 14 1.59 16.18 -4.70
CA GLU A 14 0.42 16.94 -5.13
C GLU A 14 -0.33 16.24 -6.27
N THR A 15 0.39 15.60 -7.19
CA THR A 15 -0.20 14.81 -8.28
C THR A 15 -0.92 13.57 -7.76
N ILE A 16 -0.33 12.86 -6.80
CA ILE A 16 -0.96 11.75 -6.07
C ILE A 16 -2.23 12.24 -5.35
N SER A 17 -2.19 13.41 -4.73
CA SER A 17 -3.37 13.98 -4.05
C SER A 17 -4.52 14.24 -5.02
N ARG A 18 -4.23 14.88 -6.17
CA ARG A 18 -5.22 15.12 -7.23
C ARG A 18 -5.79 13.84 -7.81
N PHE A 19 -4.95 12.81 -8.00
CA PHE A 19 -5.41 11.50 -8.48
C PHE A 19 -6.54 10.93 -7.60
N TYR A 20 -6.40 11.00 -6.28
CA TYR A 20 -7.43 10.52 -5.37
C TYR A 20 -8.68 11.40 -5.32
N ASP A 21 -8.54 12.73 -5.46
CA ASP A 21 -9.70 13.61 -5.57
C ASP A 21 -10.56 13.27 -6.80
N GLU A 22 -9.91 13.00 -7.92
CA GLU A 22 -10.59 12.55 -9.14
C GLU A 22 -11.17 11.15 -8.97
N LEU A 23 -10.41 10.17 -8.45
CA LEU A 23 -10.90 8.81 -8.24
C LEU A 23 -12.13 8.78 -7.31
N VAL A 24 -12.13 9.58 -6.24
CA VAL A 24 -13.29 9.75 -5.36
C VAL A 24 -14.49 10.28 -6.13
N SER A 25 -14.28 11.26 -7.02
CA SER A 25 -15.37 11.84 -7.82
C SER A 25 -15.93 10.82 -8.81
N ASP A 26 -15.05 10.11 -9.52
CA ASP A 26 -15.40 9.07 -10.49
C ASP A 26 -16.23 7.96 -9.82
N LEU A 27 -15.80 7.49 -8.65
CA LEU A 27 -16.52 6.45 -7.89
C LEU A 27 -17.85 6.96 -7.32
N THR A 28 -17.90 8.20 -6.83
CA THR A 28 -19.14 8.80 -6.30
C THR A 28 -20.21 8.86 -7.39
N VAL A 29 -19.84 9.28 -8.60
CA VAL A 29 -20.72 9.31 -9.77
C VAL A 29 -21.09 7.89 -10.22
N LYS A 30 -20.10 7.01 -10.43
CA LYS A 30 -20.29 5.64 -10.92
C LYS A 30 -21.26 4.83 -10.06
N TYR A 31 -21.18 4.98 -8.74
CA TYR A 31 -22.02 4.24 -7.79
C TYR A 31 -23.21 5.07 -7.25
N SER A 32 -23.42 6.28 -7.76
CA SER A 32 -24.52 7.18 -7.36
C SER A 32 -24.62 7.36 -5.84
N VAL A 33 -23.48 7.51 -5.16
CA VAL A 33 -23.42 7.57 -3.70
C VAL A 33 -23.70 8.99 -3.21
N PRO A 34 -24.71 9.22 -2.36
CA PRO A 34 -24.97 10.53 -1.80
C PRO A 34 -23.83 11.01 -0.87
N ASN A 35 -23.47 12.29 -0.96
CA ASN A 35 -22.41 12.90 -0.14
C ASN A 35 -22.59 12.67 1.37
N TYR A 36 -23.84 12.71 1.88
CA TYR A 36 -24.11 12.51 3.31
C TYR A 36 -23.77 11.10 3.81
N GLN A 37 -23.84 10.08 2.93
CA GLN A 37 -23.44 8.70 3.30
C GLN A 37 -21.92 8.57 3.37
N ILE A 38 -21.21 9.28 2.49
CA ILE A 38 -19.74 9.34 2.52
C ILE A 38 -19.28 10.08 3.77
N GLU A 39 -19.92 11.20 4.11
CA GLU A 39 -19.67 11.95 5.35
C GLU A 39 -19.86 11.07 6.59
N GLN A 40 -20.97 10.32 6.68
CA GLN A 40 -21.20 9.37 7.77
C GLN A 40 -20.11 8.30 7.84
N ALA A 41 -19.71 7.73 6.69
CA ALA A 41 -18.64 6.74 6.62
C ALA A 41 -17.29 7.32 7.08
N ILE A 42 -16.94 8.55 6.68
CA ILE A 42 -15.74 9.25 7.18
C ILE A 42 -15.83 9.48 8.68
N GLY A 43 -16.99 9.90 9.21
CA GLY A 43 -17.21 10.05 10.64
C GLY A 43 -16.96 8.73 11.40
N CYS A 44 -17.45 7.61 10.88
CA CYS A 44 -17.19 6.27 11.43
C CYS A 44 -15.71 5.89 11.36
N LEU A 45 -15.04 6.13 10.23
CA LEU A 45 -13.61 5.87 10.04
C LEU A 45 -12.77 6.66 11.05
N VAL A 46 -12.95 7.98 11.11
CA VAL A 46 -12.23 8.88 12.02
C VAL A 46 -12.42 8.43 13.48
N ARG A 47 -13.65 8.08 13.87
CA ARG A 47 -13.92 7.55 15.22
C ARG A 47 -13.20 6.22 15.46
N SER A 48 -13.26 5.29 14.51
CA SER A 48 -12.67 3.95 14.64
C SER A 48 -11.15 4.01 14.81
N TYR A 49 -10.46 4.83 14.00
CA TYR A 49 -9.01 5.01 14.09
C TYR A 49 -8.59 5.84 15.32
N ARG A 50 -9.38 6.84 15.73
CA ARG A 50 -9.07 7.67 16.91
C ARG A 50 -9.07 6.88 18.22
N TYR A 51 -9.96 5.90 18.34
CA TYR A 51 -10.13 5.11 19.56
C TYR A 51 -9.58 3.69 19.46
N MET A 52 -8.74 3.43 18.47
CA MET A 52 -8.07 2.15 18.29
C MET A 52 -7.18 1.82 19.49
N ARG A 53 -7.29 0.60 20.01
CA ARG A 53 -6.47 0.08 21.12
C ARG A 53 -6.08 -1.36 20.85
N CYS A 54 -4.81 -1.69 21.08
CA CYS A 54 -4.26 -3.04 20.90
C CYS A 54 -4.60 -3.68 19.54
N GLY A 55 -4.55 -2.86 18.48
CA GLY A 55 -4.87 -3.31 17.12
C GLY A 55 -6.36 -3.56 16.85
N ARG A 56 -7.27 -3.17 17.75
CA ARG A 56 -8.72 -3.33 17.61
C ARG A 56 -9.40 -1.97 17.46
N THR A 57 -10.31 -1.87 16.50
CA THR A 57 -11.23 -0.73 16.33
C THR A 57 -12.50 -0.95 17.17
N LEU A 58 -13.14 0.15 17.61
CA LEU A 58 -14.42 0.06 18.34
C LEU A 58 -15.55 -0.55 17.50
N SER A 59 -15.48 -0.33 16.19
CA SER A 59 -16.40 -0.87 15.19
C SER A 59 -15.59 -1.18 13.94
N ASP A 60 -15.80 -2.36 13.36
CA ASP A 60 -15.19 -2.69 12.07
C ASP A 60 -15.80 -1.80 10.98
N CYS A 61 -14.94 -1.15 10.19
CA CYS A 61 -15.36 -0.41 9.01
C CYS A 61 -15.62 -1.42 7.89
N ASP A 62 -16.86 -1.52 7.41
CA ASP A 62 -17.22 -2.47 6.36
C ASP A 62 -16.88 -1.92 4.97
N TYR A 63 -15.69 -2.24 4.47
CA TYR A 63 -15.25 -1.90 3.12
C TYR A 63 -15.89 -2.76 2.03
N ASN A 64 -16.85 -3.65 2.34
CA ASN A 64 -17.75 -4.17 1.30
C ASN A 64 -18.72 -3.08 0.82
N ASN A 65 -19.03 -2.12 1.70
CA ASN A 65 -19.80 -0.93 1.38
C ASN A 65 -18.93 0.15 0.71
N ILE A 66 -19.34 0.60 -0.48
CA ILE A 66 -18.61 1.58 -1.28
C ILE A 66 -18.46 2.95 -0.57
N CYS A 67 -19.38 3.32 0.30
CA CYS A 67 -19.29 4.58 1.07
C CYS A 67 -18.05 4.59 1.97
N TYR A 68 -17.73 3.46 2.62
CA TYR A 68 -16.52 3.31 3.43
C TYR A 68 -15.26 3.31 2.58
N CYS A 69 -15.29 2.69 1.40
CA CYS A 69 -14.18 2.75 0.45
C CYS A 69 -13.89 4.20 0.01
N ILE A 70 -14.91 4.94 -0.42
CA ILE A 70 -14.78 6.34 -0.86
C ILE A 70 -14.34 7.21 0.32
N GLY A 71 -14.92 6.99 1.51
CA GLY A 71 -14.53 7.68 2.73
C GLY A 71 -13.05 7.48 3.07
N TYR A 72 -12.53 6.26 2.95
CA TYR A 72 -11.11 5.97 3.17
C TYR A 72 -10.22 6.60 2.09
N LEU A 73 -10.62 6.54 0.81
CA LEU A 73 -9.88 7.17 -0.28
C LEU A 73 -9.68 8.66 -0.03
N HIS A 74 -10.76 9.37 0.31
CA HIS A 74 -10.69 10.78 0.69
C HIS A 74 -9.81 10.98 1.93
N GLN A 75 -10.07 10.20 2.99
CA GLN A 75 -9.48 10.48 4.29
C GLN A 75 -7.99 10.14 4.36
N TYR A 76 -7.53 9.03 3.76
CA TYR A 76 -6.23 8.43 4.04
C TYR A 76 -5.36 8.17 2.79
N ALA A 77 -5.94 7.85 1.64
CA ALA A 77 -5.19 7.25 0.53
C ALA A 77 -4.07 8.14 -0.02
N SER A 78 -4.30 9.45 -0.19
CA SER A 78 -3.25 10.39 -0.62
C SER A 78 -2.04 10.40 0.33
N CYS A 79 -2.29 10.47 1.64
CA CYS A 79 -1.22 10.52 2.64
C CYS A 79 -0.44 9.21 2.67
N HIS A 80 -1.13 8.07 2.62
CA HIS A 80 -0.50 6.76 2.62
C HIS A 80 0.29 6.50 1.33
N SER A 81 -0.23 6.82 0.15
CA SER A 81 0.53 6.74 -1.10
C SER A 81 1.75 7.66 -1.10
N SER A 82 1.61 8.90 -0.60
CA SER A 82 2.72 9.85 -0.49
C SER A 82 3.82 9.35 0.46
N MET A 83 3.44 8.66 1.53
CA MET A 83 4.38 8.00 2.44
C MET A 83 5.12 6.84 1.73
N VAL A 84 4.40 5.94 1.07
CA VAL A 84 5.02 4.83 0.31
C VAL A 84 5.92 5.38 -0.79
N PHE A 85 5.48 6.40 -1.52
CA PHE A 85 6.29 7.09 -2.52
C PHE A 85 7.59 7.62 -1.93
N ALA A 86 7.55 8.37 -0.83
CA ALA A 86 8.75 8.92 -0.20
C ALA A 86 9.72 7.83 0.27
N VAL A 87 9.20 6.76 0.89
CA VAL A 87 9.99 5.63 1.36
C VAL A 87 10.63 4.89 0.20
N MET A 88 9.83 4.51 -0.79
CA MET A 88 10.31 3.74 -1.93
C MET A 88 11.21 4.57 -2.84
N HIS A 89 10.99 5.88 -2.94
CA HIS A 89 11.86 6.77 -3.70
C HIS A 89 13.29 6.74 -3.18
N GLU A 90 13.46 6.77 -1.84
CA GLU A 90 14.74 6.65 -1.16
C GLU A 90 15.32 5.23 -1.33
N LEU A 91 14.54 4.20 -0.99
CA LEU A 91 14.99 2.80 -1.06
C LEU A 91 15.42 2.40 -2.47
N TRP A 92 14.60 2.70 -3.48
CA TRP A 92 14.85 2.31 -4.87
C TRP A 92 16.07 3.00 -5.50
N ARG A 93 16.54 4.10 -4.89
CA ARG A 93 17.75 4.82 -5.29
C ARG A 93 18.97 4.48 -4.42
N SER A 94 18.79 3.65 -3.40
CA SER A 94 19.89 3.20 -2.57
C SER A 94 20.86 2.27 -3.33
N SER A 95 22.05 2.11 -2.77
CA SER A 95 23.06 1.14 -3.20
C SER A 95 22.91 -0.23 -2.52
N LEU A 96 21.80 -0.48 -1.82
CA LEU A 96 21.52 -1.78 -1.22
C LEU A 96 21.49 -2.85 -2.32
N ILE A 97 22.31 -3.89 -2.16
CA ILE A 97 22.53 -4.89 -3.20
C ILE A 97 21.25 -5.64 -3.55
N GLU A 98 20.38 -5.89 -2.57
CA GLU A 98 19.10 -6.56 -2.76
C GLU A 98 18.13 -5.71 -3.58
N ILE A 99 18.09 -4.39 -3.33
CA ILE A 99 17.31 -3.45 -4.15
C ILE A 99 17.90 -3.32 -5.55
N PHE A 100 19.23 -3.33 -5.68
CA PHE A 100 19.89 -3.38 -6.98
C PHE A 100 19.46 -4.61 -7.79
N TYR A 101 19.44 -5.80 -7.18
CA TYR A 101 18.97 -7.00 -7.86
C TYR A 101 17.51 -6.90 -8.32
N LEU A 102 16.60 -6.36 -7.51
CA LEU A 102 15.21 -6.15 -7.92
C LEU A 102 15.11 -5.25 -9.17
N ARG A 103 15.91 -4.18 -9.23
CA ARG A 103 15.94 -3.26 -10.37
C ARG A 103 16.41 -3.91 -11.67
N MET A 104 17.18 -4.99 -11.59
CA MET A 104 17.74 -5.70 -12.74
C MET A 104 16.84 -6.83 -13.24
N LYS A 105 15.75 -7.15 -12.54
CA LYS A 105 14.82 -8.20 -12.96
C LYS A 105 13.99 -7.75 -14.16
N ASN A 106 13.78 -8.65 -15.12
CA ASN A 106 12.83 -8.43 -16.21
C ASN A 106 11.37 -8.45 -15.70
N THR A 107 11.05 -9.43 -14.84
CA THR A 107 9.74 -9.55 -14.21
C THR A 107 9.88 -9.36 -12.71
N LEU A 108 9.03 -8.48 -12.15
CA LEU A 108 8.96 -8.21 -10.73
C LEU A 108 7.59 -8.61 -10.18
N ASP A 109 7.58 -9.52 -9.21
CA ASP A 109 6.36 -9.98 -8.54
C ASP A 109 6.19 -9.26 -7.19
N VAL A 110 5.12 -8.48 -7.04
CA VAL A 110 4.90 -7.61 -5.88
C VAL A 110 3.57 -7.93 -5.22
N THR A 111 3.58 -8.15 -3.91
CA THR A 111 2.36 -8.38 -3.13
C THR A 111 2.17 -7.29 -2.10
N PHE A 112 1.00 -6.65 -2.10
CA PHE A 112 0.61 -5.68 -1.08
C PHE A 112 -0.48 -6.28 -0.18
N ILE A 113 -0.17 -6.53 1.09
CA ILE A 113 -1.11 -7.12 2.04
C ILE A 113 -1.73 -6.04 2.92
N GLY A 114 -3.07 -5.99 2.95
CA GLY A 114 -3.85 -4.97 3.66
C GLY A 114 -3.80 -3.60 2.98
N SER A 115 -3.55 -3.58 1.67
CA SER A 115 -3.41 -2.32 0.90
C SER A 115 -4.74 -1.63 0.63
N GLY A 116 -5.88 -2.27 0.94
CA GLY A 116 -7.22 -1.77 0.65
C GLY A 116 -7.38 -1.34 -0.82
N PRO A 117 -7.48 -0.03 -1.11
CA PRO A 117 -7.70 0.47 -2.47
C PRO A 117 -6.50 0.38 -3.41
N GLY A 118 -5.34 -0.11 -2.94
CA GLY A 118 -4.10 -0.15 -3.72
C GLY A 118 -3.29 1.15 -3.64
N ASN A 119 -3.37 1.87 -2.52
CA ASN A 119 -2.59 3.10 -2.36
C ASN A 119 -1.08 2.87 -2.33
N ASP A 120 -0.66 1.70 -1.88
CA ASP A 120 0.76 1.34 -1.84
C ASP A 120 1.31 1.12 -3.24
N LEU A 121 0.50 0.54 -4.14
CA LEU A 121 0.82 0.41 -5.56
C LEU A 121 1.07 1.78 -6.20
N VAL A 122 0.18 2.75 -5.99
CA VAL A 122 0.33 4.11 -6.56
C VAL A 122 1.65 4.74 -6.10
N GLY A 123 1.92 4.70 -4.79
CA GLY A 123 3.16 5.25 -4.24
C GLY A 123 4.42 4.53 -4.75
N PHE A 124 4.36 3.21 -4.86
CA PHE A 124 5.45 2.39 -5.39
C PHE A 124 5.74 2.69 -6.86
N LEU A 125 4.72 2.72 -7.72
CA LEU A 125 4.89 3.03 -9.14
C LEU A 125 5.46 4.45 -9.34
N SER A 126 4.96 5.44 -8.60
CA SER A 126 5.53 6.79 -8.63
C SER A 126 7.02 6.80 -8.25
N ALA A 127 7.44 5.97 -7.30
CA ALA A 127 8.81 5.95 -6.79
C ALA A 127 9.83 5.35 -7.76
N ILE A 128 9.43 4.33 -8.53
CA ILE A 128 10.32 3.62 -9.47
C ILE A 128 10.43 4.31 -10.82
N HIS A 129 9.68 5.40 -11.04
CA HIS A 129 9.79 6.21 -12.26
C HIS A 129 11.24 6.67 -12.50
N GLY A 130 11.68 6.55 -13.76
CA GLY A 130 13.06 6.80 -14.20
C GLY A 130 14.08 5.71 -13.79
N MET A 131 13.68 4.71 -13.01
CA MET A 131 14.56 3.68 -12.45
C MET A 131 13.99 2.25 -12.65
N HIS A 132 13.05 2.08 -13.56
CA HIS A 132 12.41 0.81 -13.89
C HIS A 132 12.91 0.22 -15.23
N GLY A 133 14.02 0.74 -15.79
CA GLY A 133 14.42 0.46 -17.17
C GLY A 133 14.68 -1.01 -17.53
N PHE A 134 14.99 -1.88 -16.55
CA PHE A 134 15.11 -3.32 -16.79
C PHE A 134 13.85 -4.11 -16.41
N VAL A 135 12.95 -3.53 -15.62
CA VAL A 135 11.67 -4.15 -15.25
C VAL A 135 10.70 -3.93 -16.40
N LEU A 136 10.42 -4.98 -17.18
CA LEU A 136 9.50 -4.92 -18.32
C LEU A 136 8.10 -5.42 -17.96
N ASN A 137 8.02 -6.31 -16.97
CA ASN A 137 6.77 -6.90 -16.51
C ASN A 137 6.66 -6.75 -14.99
N MET A 138 5.46 -6.44 -14.52
CA MET A 138 5.17 -6.40 -13.09
C MET A 138 3.87 -7.12 -12.81
N ASN A 139 3.93 -8.19 -12.01
CA ASN A 139 2.73 -8.83 -11.50
C ASN A 139 2.48 -8.30 -10.09
N VAL A 140 1.29 -7.75 -9.87
CA VAL A 140 0.90 -7.14 -8.61
C VAL A 140 -0.29 -7.90 -8.04
N THR A 141 -0.14 -8.40 -6.82
CA THR A 141 -1.26 -8.98 -6.06
C THR A 141 -1.58 -8.08 -4.89
N ILE A 142 -2.82 -7.60 -4.83
CA ILE A 142 -3.35 -6.89 -3.66
C ILE A 142 -4.18 -7.89 -2.85
N VAL A 143 -3.81 -8.06 -1.58
CA VAL A 143 -4.45 -9.01 -0.66
C VAL A 143 -5.20 -8.24 0.42
N ASP A 144 -6.49 -8.48 0.59
CA ASP A 144 -7.29 -7.87 1.65
C ASP A 144 -8.44 -8.80 2.09
N LYS A 145 -8.90 -8.69 3.33
CA LYS A 145 -10.01 -9.52 3.84
C LYS A 145 -11.37 -9.09 3.28
N MET A 146 -11.50 -7.83 2.83
CA MET A 146 -12.77 -7.26 2.36
C MET A 146 -12.84 -7.21 0.83
N GLN A 147 -13.77 -7.95 0.24
CA GLN A 147 -13.92 -8.05 -1.23
C GLN A 147 -14.27 -6.70 -1.87
N GLY A 148 -14.98 -5.82 -1.16
CA GLY A 148 -15.38 -4.53 -1.73
C GLY A 148 -14.22 -3.61 -2.13
N TRP A 149 -12.98 -3.91 -1.75
CA TRP A 149 -11.81 -3.22 -2.29
C TRP A 149 -11.52 -3.55 -3.75
N GLU A 150 -11.88 -4.74 -4.25
CA GLU A 150 -11.56 -5.17 -5.61
C GLU A 150 -12.05 -4.16 -6.65
N LYS A 151 -13.30 -3.72 -6.55
CA LYS A 151 -13.87 -2.71 -7.46
C LYS A 151 -13.14 -1.37 -7.44
N VAL A 152 -12.53 -1.02 -6.30
CA VAL A 152 -11.72 0.21 -6.15
C VAL A 152 -10.35 0.01 -6.75
N VAL A 153 -9.70 -1.13 -6.47
CA VAL A 153 -8.41 -1.51 -7.06
C VAL A 153 -8.49 -1.53 -8.59
N LEU A 154 -9.56 -2.09 -9.15
CA LEU A 154 -9.79 -2.11 -10.60
C LEU A 154 -9.95 -0.69 -11.17
N ALA A 155 -10.66 0.20 -10.47
CA ALA A 155 -10.79 1.61 -10.88
C ALA A 155 -9.45 2.38 -10.78
N THR A 156 -8.67 2.13 -9.72
CA THR A 156 -7.29 2.65 -9.57
C THR A 156 -6.43 2.20 -10.75
N ALA A 157 -6.45 0.92 -11.08
CA ALA A 157 -5.70 0.33 -12.19
C ALA A 157 -6.11 0.93 -13.56
N GLU A 158 -7.41 1.04 -13.81
CA GLU A 158 -7.94 1.65 -15.04
C GLU A 158 -7.49 3.11 -15.19
N LYS A 159 -7.57 3.90 -14.12
CA LYS A 159 -7.17 5.31 -14.13
C LYS A 159 -5.66 5.47 -14.34
N LEU A 160 -4.83 4.61 -13.74
CA LEU A 160 -3.38 4.55 -13.99
C LEU A 160 -3.07 4.18 -15.44
N ARG A 161 -3.73 3.15 -15.98
CA ARG A 161 -3.58 2.71 -17.38
C ARG A 161 -3.88 3.82 -18.39
N ASN A 162 -4.89 4.64 -18.09
CA ASN A 162 -5.25 5.81 -18.88
C ASN A 162 -4.26 6.99 -18.70
N GLY A 163 -3.17 6.81 -17.95
CA GLY A 163 -2.15 7.82 -17.74
C GLY A 163 -2.36 8.73 -16.54
N GLY A 164 -3.31 8.43 -15.68
CA GLY A 164 -3.55 9.20 -14.45
C GLY A 164 -2.39 9.06 -13.46
N CYS A 165 -2.25 10.04 -12.56
CA CYS A 165 -1.25 10.06 -11.47
C CYS A 165 0.23 10.20 -11.89
N GLY A 166 0.55 11.13 -12.79
CA GLY A 166 1.93 11.57 -13.02
C GLY A 166 2.90 10.42 -13.28
N ASN A 167 3.93 10.30 -12.42
CA ASN A 167 4.95 9.26 -12.55
C ASN A 167 4.36 7.84 -12.51
N ALA A 168 3.39 7.55 -11.64
CA ALA A 168 2.80 6.23 -11.55
C ALA A 168 2.09 5.82 -12.86
N GLY A 169 1.33 6.74 -13.46
CA GLY A 169 0.66 6.50 -14.74
C GLY A 169 1.63 6.33 -15.91
N ILE A 170 2.75 7.06 -15.90
CA ILE A 170 3.84 6.87 -16.88
C ILE A 170 4.41 5.46 -16.76
N VAL A 171 4.86 5.07 -15.56
CA VAL A 171 5.40 3.72 -15.32
C VAL A 171 4.39 2.65 -15.73
N TYR A 172 3.12 2.81 -15.35
CA TYR A 172 2.08 1.84 -15.68
C TYR A 172 1.94 1.60 -17.19
N ARG A 173 2.15 2.62 -18.02
CA ARG A 173 2.11 2.49 -19.49
C ARG A 173 3.42 1.97 -20.08
N ASP A 174 4.54 2.32 -19.46
CA ASP A 174 5.88 1.97 -19.96
C ASP A 174 6.19 0.48 -19.75
N ILE A 175 5.56 -0.16 -18.75
CA ILE A 175 5.76 -1.57 -18.42
C ILE A 175 4.45 -2.35 -18.41
N ASN A 176 4.52 -3.66 -18.64
CA ASN A 176 3.34 -4.53 -18.59
C ASN A 176 2.95 -4.84 -17.14
N VAL A 177 2.07 -4.02 -16.57
CA VAL A 177 1.53 -4.20 -15.20
C VAL A 177 0.28 -5.07 -15.23
N ARG A 178 0.34 -6.23 -14.57
CA ARG A 178 -0.81 -7.11 -14.33
C ARG A 178 -1.22 -7.01 -12.87
N ILE A 179 -2.49 -6.73 -12.61
CA ILE A 179 -3.01 -6.59 -11.24
C ILE A 179 -4.04 -7.68 -10.99
N SER A 180 -3.90 -8.37 -9.87
CA SER A 180 -4.91 -9.26 -9.31
C SER A 180 -5.27 -8.85 -7.88
N PHE A 181 -6.52 -9.11 -7.51
CA PHE A 181 -7.00 -8.98 -6.15
C PHE A 181 -7.23 -10.36 -5.55
N LEU A 182 -6.78 -10.57 -4.32
CA LEU A 182 -6.94 -11.82 -3.59
C LEU A 182 -7.63 -11.55 -2.24
N LYS A 183 -8.83 -12.09 -2.08
CA LYS A 183 -9.54 -12.00 -0.81
C LYS A 183 -8.98 -13.02 0.19
N SER A 184 -8.30 -12.53 1.21
CA SER A 184 -7.74 -13.39 2.25
C SER A 184 -7.66 -12.66 3.60
N ASP A 185 -8.05 -13.35 4.67
CA ASP A 185 -7.90 -12.86 6.04
C ASP A 185 -6.59 -13.38 6.64
N ILE A 186 -5.62 -12.48 6.71
CA ILE A 186 -4.28 -12.76 7.24
C ILE A 186 -4.23 -12.95 8.75
N THR A 187 -5.35 -12.72 9.46
CA THR A 187 -5.48 -13.02 10.88
C THR A 187 -5.89 -14.47 11.16
N ASN A 188 -6.16 -15.26 10.11
CA ASN A 188 -6.42 -16.69 10.28
C ASN A 188 -5.16 -17.42 10.80
N ILE A 189 -5.23 -17.82 12.06
CA ILE A 189 -4.11 -18.36 12.84
C ILE A 189 -3.67 -19.76 12.44
N THR A 190 -4.50 -20.50 11.69
CA THR A 190 -4.19 -21.90 11.37
C THR A 190 -3.28 -22.00 10.17
N VAL A 191 -3.76 -21.66 8.98
CA VAL A 191 -3.01 -21.70 7.72
C VAL A 191 -3.64 -20.71 6.74
N PHE A 192 -2.83 -19.95 5.99
CA PHE A 192 -3.32 -19.14 4.88
C PHE A 192 -3.97 -20.00 3.80
N ASP A 193 -4.94 -19.47 3.07
CA ASP A 193 -5.48 -20.19 1.92
C ASP A 193 -4.37 -20.56 0.91
N HIS A 194 -4.59 -21.65 0.15
CA HIS A 194 -3.58 -22.16 -0.79
C HIS A 194 -3.17 -21.13 -1.84
N GLN A 195 -4.07 -20.22 -2.22
CA GLN A 195 -3.81 -19.21 -3.24
C GLN A 195 -2.86 -18.12 -2.71
N LEU A 196 -3.05 -17.66 -1.47
CA LEU A 196 -2.14 -16.73 -0.81
C LEU A 196 -0.76 -17.35 -0.57
N GLN A 197 -0.72 -18.62 -0.15
CA GLN A 197 0.57 -19.33 0.00
C GLN A 197 1.32 -19.41 -1.33
N ALA A 198 0.65 -19.83 -2.40
CA ALA A 198 1.25 -19.91 -3.73
C ALA A 198 1.75 -18.54 -4.20
N ASN A 199 0.95 -17.48 -4.00
CA ASN A 199 1.33 -16.12 -4.36
C ASN A 199 2.57 -15.65 -3.58
N LEU A 200 2.66 -15.91 -2.27
CA LEU A 200 3.82 -15.52 -1.45
C LEU A 200 5.11 -16.27 -1.84
N LYS A 201 5.00 -17.52 -2.29
CA LYS A 201 6.13 -18.33 -2.77
C LYS A 201 6.72 -17.80 -4.08
N GLU A 202 5.94 -17.06 -4.87
CA GLU A 202 6.44 -16.45 -6.12
C GLU A 202 6.80 -14.97 -5.95
N THR A 203 6.35 -14.31 -4.88
CA THR A 203 6.54 -12.87 -4.68
C THR A 203 8.01 -12.48 -4.42
N ASP A 204 8.50 -11.46 -5.12
CA ASP A 204 9.80 -10.82 -4.88
C ASP A 204 9.76 -9.79 -3.76
N VAL A 205 8.68 -8.99 -3.70
CA VAL A 205 8.52 -7.90 -2.73
C VAL A 205 7.16 -7.98 -2.06
N VAL A 206 7.15 -8.14 -0.75
CA VAL A 206 5.94 -8.09 0.08
C VAL A 206 5.89 -6.76 0.81
N PHE A 207 4.79 -6.03 0.67
CA PHE A 207 4.52 -4.79 1.40
C PHE A 207 3.50 -5.01 2.52
N LEU A 208 3.84 -4.51 3.70
CA LEU A 208 2.97 -4.39 4.86
C LEU A 208 2.94 -2.91 5.28
N VAL A 209 1.95 -2.17 4.79
CA VAL A 209 1.82 -0.71 5.02
C VAL A 209 0.62 -0.45 5.90
N LYS A 210 0.83 0.07 7.11
CA LYS A 210 -0.23 0.42 8.08
C LYS A 210 -1.19 -0.70 8.47
N MET A 211 -0.90 -1.92 8.03
CA MET A 211 -1.79 -3.06 8.20
C MET A 211 -1.75 -3.60 9.62
N LEU A 212 -0.56 -3.79 10.22
CA LEU A 212 -0.46 -4.35 11.57
C LEU A 212 -0.99 -3.40 12.64
N SER A 213 -1.00 -2.09 12.40
CA SER A 213 -1.73 -1.16 13.27
C SER A 213 -3.21 -1.55 13.46
N THR A 214 -3.81 -2.23 12.47
CA THR A 214 -5.22 -2.66 12.47
C THR A 214 -5.44 -4.15 12.74
N VAL A 215 -4.36 -4.91 12.97
CA VAL A 215 -4.44 -6.32 13.36
C VAL A 215 -4.39 -6.41 14.88
N PRO A 216 -5.29 -7.17 15.54
CA PRO A 216 -5.25 -7.35 16.99
C PRO A 216 -3.87 -7.86 17.46
N ASP A 217 -3.36 -7.31 18.57
CA ASP A 217 -2.00 -7.59 19.06
C ASP A 217 -1.70 -9.10 19.18
N GLU A 218 -2.65 -9.88 19.70
CA GLU A 218 -2.54 -11.33 19.84
C GLU A 218 -2.40 -12.09 18.52
N ASN A 219 -2.81 -11.50 17.40
CA ASN A 219 -2.76 -12.11 16.06
C ASN A 219 -1.56 -11.64 15.23
N LYS A 220 -0.84 -10.59 15.65
CA LYS A 220 0.28 -10.02 14.87
C LYS A 220 1.40 -11.03 14.67
N GLY A 221 1.79 -11.72 15.74
CA GLY A 221 2.88 -12.68 15.71
C GLY A 221 2.60 -13.88 14.80
N SER A 222 1.39 -14.44 14.83
CA SER A 222 0.98 -15.55 13.97
C SER A 222 0.84 -15.11 12.51
N ALA A 223 0.21 -13.97 12.25
CA ALA A 223 0.09 -13.41 10.89
C ALA A 223 1.46 -13.18 10.25
N LEU A 224 2.40 -12.53 10.98
CA LEU A 224 3.75 -12.31 10.49
C LEU A 224 4.51 -13.61 10.26
N ARG A 225 4.39 -14.58 11.16
CA ARG A 225 5.02 -15.90 11.01
C ARG A 225 4.52 -16.60 9.75
N ASN A 226 3.22 -16.57 9.50
CA ASN A 226 2.62 -17.18 8.32
C ASN A 226 3.07 -16.51 7.02
N ILE A 227 3.18 -15.17 7.01
CA ILE A 227 3.74 -14.43 5.86
C ILE A 227 5.19 -14.87 5.62
N VAL A 228 6.06 -14.74 6.62
CA VAL A 228 7.50 -15.03 6.50
C VAL A 228 7.77 -16.49 6.14
N HIS A 229 6.98 -17.43 6.66
CA HIS A 229 7.12 -18.85 6.36
C HIS A 229 6.80 -19.18 4.90
N ASN A 230 5.88 -18.44 4.27
CA ASN A 230 5.45 -18.69 2.88
C ASN A 230 6.19 -17.84 1.84
N MET A 231 7.00 -16.86 2.27
CA MET A 231 7.87 -16.11 1.37
C MET A 231 9.01 -16.98 0.84
N LYS A 232 9.36 -16.81 -0.43
CA LYS A 232 10.59 -17.41 -0.98
C LYS A 232 11.86 -16.79 -0.39
N THR A 233 12.92 -17.58 -0.33
CA THR A 233 14.27 -17.10 -0.02
C THR A 233 14.69 -16.00 -0.99
N GLY A 234 15.31 -14.94 -0.47
CA GLY A 234 15.70 -13.75 -1.21
C GLY A 234 14.59 -12.72 -1.40
N ALA A 235 13.33 -13.03 -1.09
CA ALA A 235 12.25 -12.05 -1.17
C ALA A 235 12.44 -10.92 -0.14
N ILE A 236 12.03 -9.71 -0.51
CA ILE A 236 12.12 -8.52 0.31
C ILE A 236 10.78 -8.28 1.01
N LEU A 237 10.80 -8.10 2.33
CA LEU A 237 9.67 -7.64 3.12
C LEU A 237 9.86 -6.16 3.46
N ILE A 238 8.95 -5.31 3.00
CA ILE A 238 8.93 -3.87 3.28
C ILE A 238 7.81 -3.59 4.27
N PHE A 239 8.20 -3.11 5.45
CA PHE A 239 7.31 -2.80 6.54
C PHE A 239 7.26 -1.29 6.76
N ILE A 240 6.07 -0.69 6.67
CA ILE A 240 5.83 0.74 6.88
C ILE A 240 4.67 0.92 7.85
N ASP A 241 4.94 0.98 9.14
CA ASP A 241 3.89 1.03 10.17
C ASP A 241 4.31 1.79 11.45
N CYS A 242 3.35 2.15 12.30
CA CYS A 242 3.59 2.72 13.63
C CYS A 242 2.36 2.53 14.53
N PRO A 243 2.47 1.84 15.70
CA PRO A 243 3.71 1.36 16.31
C PRO A 243 4.28 0.10 15.63
N TYR A 244 5.55 -0.17 15.90
CA TYR A 244 6.25 -1.35 15.39
C TYR A 244 5.93 -2.56 16.28
N PRO A 245 5.52 -3.72 15.72
CA PRO A 245 5.25 -4.92 16.52
C PRO A 245 6.55 -5.42 17.18
N ALA A 246 6.52 -5.66 18.49
CA ALA A 246 7.68 -6.19 19.22
C ALA A 246 8.06 -7.60 18.71
N GLU A 247 7.09 -8.32 18.16
CA GLU A 247 7.19 -9.67 17.64
C GLU A 247 8.18 -9.78 16.48
N LEU A 248 8.44 -8.70 15.73
CA LEU A 248 9.38 -8.76 14.61
C LEU A 248 10.82 -9.11 15.04
N ALA A 249 11.21 -8.77 16.27
CA ALA A 249 12.52 -9.15 16.82
C ALA A 249 12.70 -10.68 16.94
N THR A 250 11.60 -11.44 16.98
CA THR A 250 11.65 -12.90 17.07
C THR A 250 12.00 -13.58 15.75
N PHE A 251 12.02 -12.86 14.62
CA PHE A 251 12.26 -13.43 13.29
C PHE A 251 13.69 -13.26 12.77
N ASN A 252 14.63 -12.80 13.61
CA ASN A 252 16.01 -12.52 13.21
C ASN A 252 16.75 -13.72 12.57
N PHE A 253 16.30 -14.96 12.81
CA PHE A 253 16.87 -16.15 12.17
C PHE A 253 16.34 -16.38 10.74
N CYS A 254 15.12 -15.92 10.43
CA CYS A 254 14.49 -16.06 9.11
C CYS A 254 14.62 -14.83 8.23
N LEU A 255 14.77 -13.66 8.85
CA LEU A 255 14.79 -12.36 8.19
C LEU A 255 16.09 -11.64 8.57
N ARG A 256 16.81 -11.16 7.56
CA ARG A 256 17.94 -10.24 7.75
C ARG A 256 17.47 -8.82 7.49
N GLU A 257 17.58 -7.94 8.49
CA GLU A 257 17.31 -6.52 8.33
C GLU A 257 18.39 -5.90 7.43
N ILE A 258 17.97 -5.19 6.37
CA ILE A 258 18.88 -4.51 5.43
C ILE A 258 18.70 -2.99 5.43
N TYR A 259 17.61 -2.48 6.02
CA TYR A 259 17.36 -1.06 6.15
C TYR A 259 16.37 -0.77 7.28
N GLN A 260 16.57 0.35 7.97
CA GLN A 260 15.61 0.88 8.93
C GLN A 260 15.60 2.41 8.95
N LYS A 261 14.42 2.99 9.21
CA LYS A 261 14.24 4.42 9.43
C LYS A 261 13.08 4.66 10.41
N MET A 262 13.34 5.30 11.54
CA MET A 262 12.37 5.42 12.63
C MET A 262 11.74 6.83 12.70
N ASN A 263 10.48 6.88 13.15
CA ASN A 263 9.72 8.10 13.48
C ASN A 263 9.66 9.15 12.38
N ASN A 264 9.58 8.72 11.12
CA ASN A 264 9.50 9.65 10.00
C ASN A 264 8.10 10.25 9.91
N ARG A 265 8.06 11.56 9.66
CA ARG A 265 6.83 12.29 9.34
C ARG A 265 6.72 12.42 7.83
N TYR A 266 5.56 12.05 7.32
CA TYR A 266 5.19 12.20 5.93
C TYR A 266 4.04 13.17 5.85
N SER A 267 3.99 13.95 4.77
CA SER A 267 2.95 14.93 4.54
C SER A 267 2.43 14.85 3.11
N CYS A 268 1.19 15.26 2.95
CA CYS A 268 0.56 15.51 1.67
C CYS A 268 -0.33 16.76 1.77
N SER A 269 -0.92 17.14 0.65
CA SER A 269 -1.79 18.30 0.58
C SER A 269 -3.09 18.08 1.35
N THR A 270 -3.55 19.15 1.99
CA THR A 270 -4.84 19.15 2.68
C THR A 270 -5.96 19.41 1.69
N ARG A 271 -7.00 18.59 1.75
CA ARG A 271 -8.23 18.66 0.95
C ARG A 271 -9.44 18.60 1.86
N ILE A 272 -10.50 19.30 1.46
CA ILE A 272 -11.76 19.36 2.21
C ILE A 272 -12.88 18.91 1.28
N ARG A 273 -13.55 17.82 1.64
CA ARG A 273 -14.76 17.31 0.97
C ARG A 273 -15.64 16.61 1.99
N PHE A 274 -16.94 16.52 1.71
CA PHE A 274 -17.91 15.83 2.56
C PHE A 274 -17.88 16.31 4.03
N GLY A 275 -17.62 17.61 4.25
CA GLY A 275 -17.50 18.17 5.61
C GLY A 275 -16.20 17.82 6.36
N HIS A 276 -15.29 17.04 5.78
CA HIS A 276 -14.09 16.54 6.45
C HIS A 276 -12.78 16.93 5.74
N LYS A 277 -11.77 17.25 6.54
CA LYS A 277 -10.38 17.35 6.07
C LYS A 277 -9.76 15.96 6.00
N ASN A 278 -9.11 15.64 4.89
CA ASN A 278 -8.26 14.45 4.82
C ASN A 278 -7.10 14.56 5.84
N ILE A 279 -6.49 13.42 6.17
CA ILE A 279 -5.21 13.47 6.89
C ILE A 279 -4.14 14.02 5.95
N SER A 280 -3.41 15.02 6.41
CA SER A 280 -2.32 15.64 5.65
C SER A 280 -0.94 15.28 6.21
N LYS A 281 -0.90 14.54 7.32
CA LYS A 281 0.32 14.10 7.98
C LYS A 281 0.12 12.70 8.55
N CYS A 282 1.14 11.87 8.42
CA CYS A 282 1.22 10.59 9.11
C CYS A 282 2.65 10.32 9.57
N THR A 283 2.81 9.46 10.57
CA THR A 283 4.11 8.97 11.04
C THR A 283 4.26 7.49 10.75
N ALA A 284 5.44 7.05 10.34
CA ALA A 284 5.74 5.63 10.22
C ALA A 284 7.20 5.30 10.52
N ASN A 285 7.41 4.08 10.98
CA ASN A 285 8.70 3.42 10.98
C ASN A 285 8.78 2.60 9.70
N VAL A 286 9.95 2.61 9.08
CA VAL A 286 10.27 1.81 7.91
C VAL A 286 11.29 0.76 8.32
N LYS A 287 11.02 -0.49 7.99
CA LYS A 287 12.02 -1.55 8.05
C LYS A 287 11.95 -2.39 6.79
N VAL A 288 13.11 -2.82 6.33
CA VAL A 288 13.23 -3.69 5.16
C VAL A 288 14.04 -4.90 5.55
N PHE A 289 13.49 -6.07 5.24
CA PHE A 289 14.12 -7.35 5.50
C PHE A 289 14.26 -8.14 4.21
N VAL A 290 15.24 -9.03 4.19
CA VAL A 290 15.33 -10.09 3.18
C VAL A 290 15.14 -11.44 3.84
N LYS A 291 14.36 -12.31 3.21
CA LYS A 291 14.16 -13.68 3.65
C LYS A 291 15.43 -14.50 3.40
N ASN A 292 15.98 -15.08 4.48
CA ASN A 292 17.10 -16.04 4.41
C ASN A 292 16.68 -17.35 3.75
#